data_AF-A0AAJ0DAI0-F1
#
_entry.id   AF-A0AAJ0DAI0-F1
#
_cell.length_a   1.000
_cell.length_b   1.000
_cell.length_c   1.000
_cell.angle_alpha   90.00
_cell.angle_beta   90.00
_cell.angle_gamma   90.00
#
_symmetry.space_group_name_H-M   'P 1'
#
loop_
_entity.id
_entity.type
_entity.pdbx_description
1 polymer ?
#
loop_
_entity_poly.entity_id
_entity_poly.type
_entity_poly.pdbx_seq_one_letter_code
_entity_poly.pdbx_strand_id
1 'polypeptide(L)'
;MKNQRDKLQQYQKRIAVITSREHDIAKECLRNGNKQKALLALRRKKYQESLLTKTDQQLAQLEALTSDVEFALVQKDVVFGLQQGTAVLKQIHKEMGGLEKVELIMGESEEAQAYQKEINEMLGGKMSNQDEDEVEDELEAMEREVSGVSAVPSLPDVTTIVKDELPDVPQESPEEKAKRRRKERAARQSEPVAA
;
A
#
# COMPACT_ATOMS: atom_id res chain seq x y z
N MET A 1 2.32 -18.30 32.53
CA MET A 1 1.57 -19.31 31.74
C MET A 1 2.25 -20.66 31.64
N LYS A 2 3.57 -20.74 31.36
CA LYS A 2 4.32 -22.00 31.21
C LYS A 2 4.07 -23.06 32.32
N ASN A 3 4.19 -22.68 33.59
CA ASN A 3 3.97 -23.61 34.72
C ASN A 3 2.55 -24.21 34.77
N GLN A 4 1.53 -23.46 34.33
CA GLN A 4 0.15 -23.96 34.31
C GLN A 4 -0.04 -24.96 33.17
N ARG A 5 0.50 -24.64 31.98
CA ARG A 5 0.50 -25.56 30.82
C ARG A 5 1.20 -26.87 31.15
N ASP A 6 2.38 -26.81 31.75
CA ASP A 6 3.16 -28.01 32.09
C ASP A 6 2.44 -28.88 33.13
N LYS A 7 1.76 -28.26 34.11
CA LYS A 7 0.91 -28.99 35.08
C LYS A 7 -0.28 -29.66 34.39
N LEU A 8 -0.96 -28.99 33.45
CA LEU A 8 -2.07 -29.57 32.70
C LEU A 8 -1.60 -30.73 31.81
N GLN A 9 -0.45 -30.62 31.16
CA GLN A 9 0.14 -31.71 30.37
C GLN A 9 0.50 -32.92 31.24
N GLN A 10 1.08 -32.70 32.44
CA GLN A 10 1.34 -33.77 33.40
C GLN A 10 0.04 -34.45 33.86
N TYR A 11 -1.00 -33.65 34.10
CA TYR A 11 -2.32 -34.16 34.49
C TYR A 11 -2.97 -34.98 33.37
N GLN A 12 -2.91 -34.50 32.12
CA GLN A 12 -3.39 -35.21 30.92
C GLN A 12 -2.70 -36.57 30.77
N LYS A 13 -1.36 -36.62 30.89
CA LYS A 13 -0.59 -37.87 30.87
C LYS A 13 -1.02 -38.82 31.97
N ARG A 14 -1.23 -38.30 33.19
CA ARG A 14 -1.67 -39.11 34.33
C ARG A 14 -3.07 -39.70 34.09
N ILE A 15 -4.02 -38.92 33.59
CA ILE A 15 -5.36 -39.41 33.27
C ILE A 15 -5.29 -40.47 32.16
N ALA A 16 -4.49 -40.27 31.12
CA ALA A 16 -4.37 -41.26 30.03
C ALA A 16 -3.94 -42.64 30.54
N VAL A 17 -2.96 -42.69 31.46
CA VAL A 17 -2.49 -43.94 32.09
C VAL A 17 -3.56 -44.58 32.97
N ILE A 18 -4.36 -43.78 33.68
CA ILE A 18 -5.44 -44.32 34.52
C ILE A 18 -6.58 -44.83 33.62
N THR A 19 -6.94 -44.12 32.56
CA THR A 19 -7.96 -44.54 31.57
C THR A 19 -7.58 -45.88 30.92
N SER A 20 -6.31 -46.07 30.53
CA SER A 20 -5.86 -47.36 29.98
C SER A 20 -5.95 -48.48 31.02
N ARG A 21 -5.56 -48.20 32.27
CA ARG A 21 -5.67 -49.17 33.37
C ARG A 21 -7.12 -49.55 33.67
N GLU A 22 -8.06 -48.60 33.67
CA GLU A 22 -9.49 -48.90 33.85
C GLU A 22 -10.07 -49.71 32.70
N HIS A 23 -9.56 -49.52 31.47
CA HIS A 23 -9.90 -50.37 30.34
C HIS A 23 -9.45 -51.83 30.58
N ASP A 24 -8.22 -52.04 31.04
CA ASP A 24 -7.68 -53.38 31.28
C ASP A 24 -8.42 -54.08 32.42
N ILE A 25 -8.71 -53.37 33.52
CA ILE A 25 -9.54 -53.88 34.63
C ILE A 25 -10.94 -54.27 34.13
N ALA A 26 -11.54 -53.48 33.23
CA ALA A 26 -12.84 -53.82 32.65
C ALA A 26 -12.78 -55.11 31.83
N LYS A 27 -11.72 -55.30 31.03
CA LYS A 27 -11.48 -56.54 30.27
C LYS A 27 -11.32 -57.75 31.19
N GLU A 28 -10.54 -57.63 32.26
CA GLU A 28 -10.35 -58.70 33.26
C GLU A 28 -11.66 -59.05 33.98
N CYS A 29 -12.44 -58.06 34.39
CA CYS A 29 -13.73 -58.29 35.04
C CYS A 29 -14.72 -59.02 34.12
N LEU A 30 -14.71 -58.73 32.81
CA LEU A 30 -15.52 -59.44 31.82
C LEU A 30 -15.07 -60.89 31.64
N ARG A 31 -13.76 -61.15 31.59
CA ARG A 31 -13.20 -62.52 31.54
C ARG A 31 -13.61 -63.35 32.76
N ASN A 32 -13.66 -62.72 33.94
CA ASN A 32 -14.06 -63.35 35.20
C ASN A 32 -15.59 -63.43 35.38
N GLY A 33 -16.39 -63.11 34.36
CA GLY A 33 -17.87 -63.17 34.41
C GLY A 33 -18.54 -62.08 35.26
N ASN A 34 -17.78 -61.12 35.79
CA ASN A 34 -18.26 -60.15 36.78
C ASN A 34 -18.73 -58.84 36.12
N LYS A 35 -19.89 -58.90 35.46
CA LYS A 35 -20.46 -57.82 34.64
C LYS A 35 -20.67 -56.49 35.39
N GLN A 36 -21.07 -56.53 36.67
CA GLN A 36 -21.30 -55.30 37.44
C GLN A 36 -20.01 -54.51 37.70
N LYS A 37 -18.90 -55.20 38.03
CA LYS A 37 -17.59 -54.57 38.22
C LYS A 37 -17.05 -53.99 36.91
N ALA A 38 -17.23 -54.71 35.79
CA ALA A 38 -16.87 -54.21 34.47
C ALA A 38 -17.62 -52.91 34.10
N LEU A 39 -18.92 -52.85 34.35
CA LEU A 39 -19.72 -51.64 34.13
C LEU A 39 -19.24 -50.45 34.99
N LEU A 40 -18.88 -50.69 36.25
CA LEU A 40 -18.34 -49.63 37.11
C LEU A 40 -17.01 -49.10 36.59
N ALA A 41 -16.10 -49.98 36.16
CA ALA A 41 -14.82 -49.58 35.56
C ALA A 41 -15.02 -48.76 34.27
N LEU A 42 -15.95 -49.18 33.40
CA LEU A 42 -16.28 -48.43 32.18
C LEU A 42 -16.90 -47.05 32.47
N ARG A 43 -17.72 -46.92 33.52
CA ARG A 43 -18.26 -45.61 33.93
C ARG A 43 -17.16 -44.67 34.41
N ARG A 44 -16.22 -45.17 35.20
CA ARG A 44 -15.05 -44.38 35.63
C ARG A 44 -14.19 -43.97 34.44
N LYS A 45 -13.96 -44.89 33.49
CA LYS A 45 -13.22 -44.60 32.25
C LYS A 45 -13.87 -43.45 31.49
N LYS A 46 -15.19 -43.49 31.29
CA LYS A 46 -15.94 -42.43 30.61
C LYS A 46 -15.85 -41.09 31.34
N TYR A 47 -15.86 -41.10 32.68
CA TYR A 47 -15.67 -39.88 33.46
C TYR A 47 -14.27 -39.29 33.26
N GLN A 48 -13.23 -40.14 33.26
CA GLN A 48 -11.86 -39.71 33.02
C GLN A 48 -11.65 -39.17 31.59
N GLU A 49 -12.25 -39.79 30.58
CA GLU A 49 -12.27 -39.28 29.22
C GLU A 49 -12.91 -37.88 29.16
N SER A 50 -14.03 -37.67 29.86
CA SER A 50 -14.66 -36.35 29.92
C SER A 50 -13.78 -35.29 30.59
N LEU A 51 -12.97 -35.69 31.60
CA LEU A 51 -12.00 -34.80 32.22
C LEU A 51 -10.84 -34.50 31.28
N LEU A 52 -10.37 -35.49 30.52
CA LEU A 52 -9.31 -35.33 29.52
C LEU A 52 -9.73 -34.31 28.47
N THR A 53 -10.96 -34.44 27.92
CA THR A 53 -11.51 -33.47 26.96
C THR A 53 -11.56 -32.05 27.53
N LYS A 54 -11.97 -31.88 28.80
CA LYS A 54 -11.98 -30.56 29.46
C LYS A 54 -10.57 -30.00 29.62
N THR A 55 -9.60 -30.85 29.98
CA THR A 55 -8.19 -30.45 30.09
C THR A 55 -7.62 -30.04 28.74
N ASP A 56 -7.96 -30.73 27.65
CA ASP A 56 -7.54 -30.35 26.30
C ASP A 56 -8.10 -28.99 25.89
N GLN A 57 -9.38 -28.73 26.18
CA GLN A 57 -10.00 -27.42 25.96
C GLN A 57 -9.31 -26.31 26.74
N GLN A 58 -9.00 -26.55 28.02
CA GLN A 58 -8.26 -25.59 28.85
C GLN A 58 -6.84 -25.34 28.32
N LEU A 59 -6.18 -26.38 27.82
CA LEU A 59 -4.84 -26.26 27.26
C LEU A 59 -4.85 -25.43 25.97
N ALA A 60 -5.81 -25.66 25.08
CA ALA A 60 -6.01 -24.84 23.88
C ALA A 60 -6.31 -23.37 24.22
N GLN A 61 -7.12 -23.11 25.25
CA GLN A 61 -7.40 -21.75 25.74
C GLN A 61 -6.12 -21.06 26.26
N LEU A 62 -5.25 -21.78 26.98
CA LEU A 62 -3.99 -21.22 27.45
C LEU A 62 -3.01 -20.94 26.31
N GLU A 63 -3.01 -21.76 25.26
CA GLU A 63 -2.20 -21.53 24.06
C GLU A 63 -2.67 -20.29 23.31
N ALA A 64 -3.98 -20.13 23.09
CA ALA A 64 -4.56 -18.93 22.51
C ALA A 64 -4.20 -17.67 23.34
N LEU A 65 -4.42 -17.71 24.65
CA LEU A 65 -4.09 -16.59 25.53
C LEU A 65 -2.59 -16.26 25.54
N THR A 66 -1.72 -17.26 25.40
CA THR A 66 -0.28 -17.01 25.30
C THR A 66 0.06 -16.31 23.98
N SER A 67 -0.52 -16.76 22.86
CA SER A 67 -0.37 -16.10 21.56
C SER A 67 -0.88 -14.65 21.59
N ASP A 68 -2.02 -14.41 22.25
CA ASP A 68 -2.58 -13.06 22.39
C ASP A 68 -1.65 -12.13 23.18
N VAL A 69 -1.04 -12.63 24.26
CA VAL A 69 -0.07 -11.87 25.04
C VAL A 69 1.20 -11.60 24.23
N GLU A 70 1.70 -12.57 23.48
CA GLU A 70 2.87 -12.38 22.60
C GLU A 70 2.59 -11.34 21.52
N PHE A 71 1.40 -11.39 20.91
CA PHE A 71 0.97 -10.37 19.95
C PHE A 71 0.87 -8.98 20.60
N ALA A 72 0.30 -8.88 21.79
CA ALA A 72 0.21 -7.61 22.53
C ALA A 72 1.59 -7.04 22.87
N LEU A 73 2.59 -7.88 23.18
CA LEU A 73 3.97 -7.44 23.39
C LEU A 73 4.57 -6.85 22.11
N VAL A 74 4.42 -7.52 20.97
CA VAL A 74 4.86 -6.99 19.67
C VAL A 74 4.14 -5.67 19.36
N GLN A 75 2.83 -5.61 19.58
CA GLN A 75 2.04 -4.40 19.35
C GLN A 75 2.54 -3.22 20.20
N LYS A 76 2.86 -3.47 21.48
CA LYS A 76 3.48 -2.47 22.35
C LYS A 76 4.80 -1.96 21.76
N ASP A 77 5.67 -2.86 21.32
CA ASP A 77 6.98 -2.48 20.77
C ASP A 77 6.85 -1.69 19.46
N VAL A 78 5.91 -2.06 18.59
CA VAL A 78 5.57 -1.29 17.38
C VAL A 78 5.09 0.12 17.74
N VAL A 79 4.16 0.24 18.69
CA VAL A 79 3.66 1.55 19.14
C VAL A 79 4.80 2.39 19.72
N PHE A 80 5.68 1.80 20.52
CA PHE A 80 6.84 2.50 21.08
C PHE A 80 7.84 2.93 19.99
N GLY A 81 8.05 2.10 18.96
CA GLY A 81 8.84 2.45 17.77
C GLY A 81 8.24 3.62 16.99
N LEU A 82 6.92 3.60 16.75
CA LEU A 82 6.20 4.69 16.08
C LEU A 82 6.26 6.00 16.88
N GLN A 83 6.14 5.94 18.22
CA GLN A 83 6.26 7.11 19.09
C GLN A 83 7.66 7.72 19.00
N GLN A 84 8.71 6.90 19.08
CA GLN A 84 10.09 7.37 18.92
C GLN A 84 10.34 7.94 17.53
N GLY A 85 9.91 7.25 16.47
CA GLY A 85 10.03 7.74 15.09
C GLY A 85 9.30 9.09 14.90
N THR A 86 8.11 9.23 15.47
CA THR A 86 7.35 10.49 15.45
C THR A 86 8.08 11.60 16.22
N ALA A 87 8.70 11.28 17.36
CA ALA A 87 9.48 12.26 18.13
C ALA A 87 10.71 12.75 17.33
N VAL A 88 11.43 11.83 16.69
CA VAL A 88 12.57 12.17 15.80
C VAL A 88 12.11 12.99 14.61
N LEU A 89 11.01 12.60 13.95
CA LEU A 89 10.42 13.38 12.84
C LEU A 89 10.04 14.80 13.28
N LYS A 90 9.46 14.97 14.46
CA LYS A 90 9.15 16.30 15.02
C LYS A 90 10.42 17.12 15.27
N GLN A 91 11.50 16.50 15.72
CA GLN A 91 12.77 17.17 15.91
C GLN A 91 13.39 17.58 14.57
N ILE A 92 13.42 16.69 13.58
CA ILE A 92 13.87 17.01 12.22
C ILE A 92 13.03 18.15 11.63
N HIS A 93 11.70 18.09 11.78
CA HIS A 93 10.81 19.15 11.30
C HIS A 93 11.12 20.50 11.97
N LYS A 94 11.45 20.50 13.26
CA LYS A 94 11.86 21.70 13.99
C LYS A 94 13.22 22.23 13.50
N GLU A 95 14.18 21.36 13.27
CA GLU A 95 15.53 21.72 12.77
C GLU A 95 15.52 22.18 11.31
N MET A 96 14.63 21.62 10.48
CA MET A 96 14.40 22.02 9.09
C MET A 96 13.67 23.37 8.95
N GLY A 97 13.38 24.06 10.06
CA GLY A 97 12.74 25.38 10.06
C GLY A 97 11.21 25.36 10.19
N GLY A 98 10.64 24.19 10.50
CA GLY A 98 9.22 24.05 10.85
C GLY A 98 8.26 24.56 9.79
N LEU A 99 7.12 25.08 10.25
CA LEU A 99 6.10 25.68 9.39
C LEU A 99 6.60 26.98 8.75
N GLU A 100 7.41 27.76 9.47
CA GLU A 100 7.91 29.07 9.04
C GLU A 100 8.79 28.97 7.78
N LYS A 101 9.68 27.98 7.69
CA LYS A 101 10.51 27.81 6.48
C LYS A 101 9.70 27.28 5.30
N VAL A 102 8.68 26.45 5.54
CA VAL A 102 7.77 26.01 4.49
C VAL A 102 6.94 27.19 3.96
N GLU A 103 6.43 28.03 4.86
CA GLU A 103 5.68 29.24 4.52
C GLU A 103 6.56 30.26 3.78
N LEU A 104 7.83 30.42 4.18
CA LEU A 104 8.81 31.23 3.48
C LEU A 104 9.08 30.71 2.07
N ILE A 105 9.32 29.40 1.89
CA ILE A 105 9.57 28.81 0.57
C ILE A 105 8.35 28.92 -0.35
N MET A 106 7.14 28.78 0.21
CA MET A 106 5.90 28.99 -0.56
C MET A 106 5.76 30.46 -0.99
N GLY A 107 6.01 31.41 -0.08
CA GLY A 107 6.01 32.84 -0.41
C GLY A 107 7.04 33.22 -1.47
N GLU A 108 8.29 32.73 -1.33
CA GLU A 108 9.35 32.93 -2.33
C GLU A 108 8.99 32.29 -3.68
N SER A 109 8.29 31.16 -3.69
CA SER A 109 7.85 30.50 -4.92
C SER A 109 6.71 31.27 -5.61
N GLU A 110 5.76 31.79 -4.84
CA GLU A 110 4.68 32.63 -5.36
C GLU A 110 5.21 33.95 -5.93
N GLU A 111 6.17 34.58 -5.24
CA GLU A 111 6.84 35.80 -5.72
C GLU A 111 7.67 35.52 -6.99
N ALA A 112 8.42 34.42 -7.05
CA ALA A 112 9.14 34.01 -8.24
C ALA A 112 8.20 33.73 -9.43
N GLN A 113 7.05 33.11 -9.19
CA GLN A 113 6.03 32.90 -10.22
C GLN A 113 5.42 34.22 -10.71
N ALA A 114 5.13 35.15 -9.80
CA ALA A 114 4.62 36.47 -10.15
C ALA A 114 5.64 37.25 -10.99
N TYR A 115 6.91 37.24 -10.59
CA TYR A 115 8.01 37.86 -11.33
C TYR A 115 8.19 37.22 -12.72
N GLN A 116 8.16 35.89 -12.83
CA GLN A 116 8.21 35.20 -14.13
C GLN A 116 7.02 35.59 -15.01
N LYS A 117 5.83 35.73 -14.43
CA LYS A 117 4.63 36.15 -15.16
C LYS A 117 4.75 37.60 -15.64
N GLU A 118 5.30 38.48 -14.82
CA GLU A 118 5.59 39.87 -15.18
C GLU A 118 6.63 39.95 -16.30
N ILE A 119 7.70 39.13 -16.24
CA ILE A 119 8.67 39.00 -17.33
C ILE A 119 7.97 38.52 -18.61
N ASN A 120 7.15 37.48 -18.53
CA ASN A 120 6.42 36.94 -19.68
C ASN A 120 5.47 37.99 -20.28
N GLU A 121 4.80 38.79 -19.45
CA GLU A 121 3.91 39.88 -19.91
C GLU A 121 4.71 41.03 -20.53
N MET A 122 5.84 41.41 -19.95
CA MET A 122 6.73 42.41 -20.55
C MET A 122 7.36 41.92 -21.86
N LEU A 123 7.66 40.63 -21.98
CA LEU A 123 8.23 40.03 -23.18
C LEU A 123 7.17 39.89 -24.29
N GLY A 124 5.99 39.35 -23.95
CA GLY A 124 4.85 39.24 -24.87
C GLY A 124 4.27 40.59 -25.28
N GLY A 125 4.32 41.62 -24.42
CA GLY A 125 3.91 42.97 -24.76
C GLY A 125 4.90 43.75 -25.64
N LYS A 126 6.15 43.27 -25.77
CA LYS A 126 7.21 43.90 -26.59
C LYS A 126 7.52 43.16 -27.89
N MET A 127 7.14 41.88 -28.01
CA MET A 127 7.28 41.13 -29.26
C MET A 127 6.21 41.56 -30.26
N SER A 128 6.62 41.78 -31.51
CA SER A 128 5.69 41.92 -32.63
C SER A 128 5.07 40.56 -32.95
N ASN A 129 3.87 40.56 -33.54
CA ASN A 129 3.26 39.32 -34.07
C ASN A 129 4.18 38.59 -35.06
N GLN A 130 5.05 39.34 -35.75
CA GLN A 130 6.04 38.78 -36.67
C GLN A 130 7.21 38.12 -35.93
N ASP A 131 7.65 38.69 -34.80
CA ASP A 131 8.70 38.09 -33.98
C ASP A 131 8.19 36.80 -33.29
N GLU A 132 6.91 36.75 -32.91
CA GLU A 132 6.27 35.53 -32.40
C GLU A 132 6.18 34.43 -33.47
N ASP A 133 5.88 34.79 -34.71
CA ASP A 133 5.84 33.84 -35.83
C ASP A 133 7.24 33.25 -36.10
N GLU A 134 8.30 34.08 -36.08
CA GLU A 134 9.69 33.63 -36.28
C GLU A 134 10.16 32.68 -35.16
N VAL A 135 9.79 32.95 -33.91
CA VAL A 135 10.11 32.08 -32.76
C VAL A 135 9.34 30.75 -32.83
N GLU A 136 8.08 30.76 -33.25
CA GLU A 136 7.27 29.54 -33.40
C GLU A 136 7.82 28.66 -34.55
N ASP A 137 8.27 29.28 -35.64
CA ASP A 137 8.94 28.58 -36.74
C ASP A 137 10.29 27.95 -36.31
N GLU A 138 11.09 28.65 -35.49
CA GLU A 138 12.35 28.12 -34.93
C GLU A 138 12.09 26.96 -33.96
N LEU A 139 11.04 27.07 -33.12
CA LEU A 139 10.62 25.99 -32.23
C LEU A 139 10.18 24.75 -33.00
N GLU A 140 9.37 24.91 -34.07
CA GLU A 140 8.98 23.80 -34.94
C GLU A 140 10.19 23.15 -35.63
N ALA A 141 11.20 23.94 -36.03
CA ALA A 141 12.42 23.40 -36.61
C ALA A 141 13.18 22.54 -35.59
N MET A 142 13.31 23.02 -34.35
CA MET A 142 13.96 22.29 -33.25
C MET A 142 13.18 21.01 -32.87
N GLU A 143 11.85 21.08 -32.81
CA GLU A 143 10.99 19.91 -32.57
C GLU A 143 11.11 18.86 -33.68
N ARG A 144 11.27 19.27 -34.94
CA ARG A 144 11.54 18.36 -36.07
C ARG A 144 12.94 17.77 -36.00
N GLU A 145 13.95 18.51 -35.56
CA GLU A 145 15.30 17.97 -35.33
C GLU A 145 15.30 16.94 -34.20
N VAL A 146 14.63 17.22 -33.08
CA VAL A 146 14.53 16.30 -31.95
C VAL A 146 13.67 15.07 -32.30
N SER A 147 12.54 15.26 -32.97
CA SER A 147 11.64 14.16 -33.37
C SER A 147 12.19 13.35 -34.54
N GLY A 148 12.93 13.98 -35.46
CA GLY A 148 13.62 13.32 -36.57
C GLY A 148 14.81 12.45 -36.14
N VAL A 149 15.34 12.66 -34.94
CA VAL A 149 16.39 11.82 -34.33
C VAL A 149 15.79 10.63 -33.56
N SER A 150 14.47 10.55 -33.39
CA SER A 150 13.80 9.43 -32.70
C SER A 150 13.27 8.35 -33.66
N ALA A 151 14.09 7.92 -34.62
CA ALA A 151 14.00 6.56 -35.15
C ALA A 151 14.85 5.64 -34.24
N VAL A 152 14.40 5.46 -33.00
CA VAL A 152 15.07 4.56 -32.05
C VAL A 152 14.83 3.12 -32.49
N PRO A 153 15.87 2.30 -32.69
CA PRO A 153 15.72 0.92 -33.14
C PRO A 153 15.01 0.07 -32.07
N SER A 154 14.13 -0.80 -32.54
CA SER A 154 13.35 -1.80 -31.80
C SER A 154 14.07 -2.40 -30.57
N LEU A 155 13.39 -2.35 -29.42
CA LEU A 155 13.60 -3.26 -28.29
C LEU A 155 12.42 -4.24 -28.20
N PRO A 156 12.65 -5.46 -27.67
CA PRO A 156 11.96 -6.66 -28.13
C PRO A 156 10.61 -6.95 -27.45
N ASP A 157 9.74 -7.58 -28.24
CA ASP A 157 8.49 -8.31 -27.98
C ASP A 157 7.95 -8.37 -26.53
N VAL A 158 6.83 -7.67 -26.30
CA VAL A 158 5.78 -8.09 -25.38
C VAL A 158 4.42 -7.90 -26.06
N THR A 159 3.91 -9.01 -26.60
CA THR A 159 2.50 -9.40 -26.76
C THR A 159 1.41 -8.32 -26.72
N THR A 160 0.80 -8.11 -27.89
CA THR A 160 -0.64 -7.97 -28.16
C THR A 160 -1.53 -7.39 -27.06
N ILE A 161 -2.14 -6.23 -27.32
CA ILE A 161 -3.60 -5.96 -27.34
C ILE A 161 -3.80 -4.47 -27.69
N VAL A 162 -4.85 -4.21 -28.48
CA VAL A 162 -5.38 -2.90 -28.95
C VAL A 162 -4.69 -2.27 -30.17
N LYS A 163 -5.20 -2.65 -31.35
CA LYS A 163 -5.11 -1.87 -32.58
C LYS A 163 -6.24 -0.83 -32.54
N ASP A 164 -6.15 0.14 -31.62
CA ASP A 164 -7.01 1.33 -31.68
C ASP A 164 -6.36 2.30 -32.65
N GLU A 165 -7.15 2.72 -33.62
CA GLU A 165 -6.79 3.72 -34.63
C GLU A 165 -6.27 4.96 -33.91
N LEU A 166 -4.95 5.18 -34.01
CA LEU A 166 -4.36 6.47 -33.69
C LEU A 166 -5.07 7.52 -34.57
N PRO A 167 -5.61 8.61 -34.00
CA PRO A 167 -6.26 9.64 -34.78
C PRO A 167 -5.29 10.21 -35.81
N ASP A 168 -5.78 10.38 -37.04
CA ASP A 168 -5.01 10.89 -38.18
C ASP A 168 -4.39 12.25 -37.84
N VAL A 169 -3.06 12.32 -37.85
CA VAL A 169 -2.32 13.56 -37.57
C VAL A 169 -2.60 14.49 -38.76
N PRO A 170 -3.15 15.71 -38.56
CA PRO A 170 -3.49 16.58 -39.68
C PRO A 170 -2.28 16.82 -40.59
N GLN A 171 -2.35 16.31 -41.83
CA GLN A 171 -1.37 16.50 -42.90
C GLN A 171 -1.45 17.91 -43.53
N GLU A 172 -1.59 18.95 -42.71
CA GLU A 172 -1.43 20.32 -43.21
C GLU A 172 0.05 20.61 -43.39
N SER A 173 0.41 21.15 -44.56
CA SER A 173 1.76 21.62 -44.82
C SER A 173 2.11 22.80 -43.90
N PRO A 174 3.39 23.00 -43.53
CA PRO A 174 3.80 24.11 -42.66
C PRO A 174 3.33 25.48 -43.16
N GLU A 175 3.31 25.68 -44.48
CA GLU A 175 2.83 26.91 -45.13
C GLU A 175 1.32 27.14 -44.97
N GLU A 176 0.51 26.08 -44.96
CA GLU A 176 -0.93 26.15 -44.75
C GLU A 176 -1.27 26.43 -43.29
N LYS A 177 -0.51 25.85 -42.34
CA LYS A 177 -0.63 26.14 -40.90
C LYS A 177 -0.28 27.58 -40.59
N ALA A 178 0.82 28.10 -41.14
CA ALA A 178 1.22 29.51 -40.98
C ALA A 178 0.16 30.47 -41.55
N LYS A 179 -0.40 30.16 -42.74
CA LYS A 179 -1.50 30.95 -43.32
C LYS A 179 -2.77 30.90 -42.47
N ARG A 180 -3.12 29.75 -41.89
CA ARG A 180 -4.28 29.61 -41.00
C ARG A 180 -4.08 30.40 -39.71
N ARG A 181 -2.91 30.28 -39.07
CA ARG A 181 -2.53 31.05 -37.86
C ARG A 181 -2.62 32.56 -38.10
N ARG A 182 -2.07 33.04 -39.22
CA ARG A 182 -2.16 34.46 -39.63
C ARG A 182 -3.61 34.92 -39.85
N LYS A 183 -4.44 34.06 -40.46
CA LYS A 183 -5.86 34.35 -40.69
C LYS A 183 -6.70 34.33 -39.40
N GLU A 184 -6.39 33.42 -38.48
CA GLU A 184 -7.07 33.29 -37.19
C GLU A 184 -6.73 34.44 -36.23
N ARG A 185 -5.46 34.86 -36.19
CA ARG A 185 -5.03 36.05 -35.42
C ARG A 185 -5.57 37.35 -36.02
N ALA A 186 -5.65 37.47 -37.35
CA ALA A 186 -6.32 38.60 -38.02
C ALA A 186 -7.83 38.62 -37.74
N ALA A 187 -8.48 37.46 -37.64
CA ALA A 187 -9.88 37.36 -37.25
C ALA A 187 -10.11 37.83 -35.80
N ARG A 188 -9.24 37.45 -34.85
CA ARG A 188 -9.29 37.90 -33.44
C ARG A 188 -9.06 39.41 -33.28
N GLN A 189 -8.29 40.05 -34.17
CA GLN A 189 -8.13 41.51 -34.18
C GLN A 189 -9.32 42.25 -34.83
N SER A 190 -10.19 41.54 -35.57
CA SER A 190 -11.33 42.12 -36.29
C SER A 190 -12.67 41.99 -35.55
N GLU A 191 -12.73 41.29 -34.41
CA GLU A 191 -13.91 41.31 -33.55
C GLU A 191 -13.94 42.66 -32.79
N PRO A 192 -14.98 43.50 -32.96
CA PRO A 192 -15.12 44.69 -32.16
C PRO A 192 -15.34 44.26 -30.70
N VAL A 193 -14.55 44.81 -29.79
CA VAL A 193 -14.81 44.79 -28.35
C VAL A 193 -16.25 45.29 -28.15
N ALA A 194 -17.18 44.37 -27.92
CA ALA A 194 -18.53 44.70 -27.50
C ALA A 194 -18.42 45.33 -26.10
N ALA A 195 -18.83 46.59 -26.02
CA ALA A 195 -18.88 47.41 -24.81
C ALA A 195 -19.83 46.85 -23.74
#